data_AF-A0A532T910-F1
#
_entry.id   AF-A0A532T910-F1
#
_cell.length_a   1.000
_cell.length_b   1.000
_cell.length_c   1.000
_cell.angle_alpha   90.00
_cell.angle_beta   90.00
_cell.angle_gamma   90.00
#
_symmetry.space_group_name_H-M   'P 1'
#
loop_
_entity.id
_entity.type
_entity.pdbx_description
1 polymer ?
#
loop_
_entity_poly.entity_id
_entity_poly.type
_entity_poly.pdbx_seq_one_letter_code
_entity_poly.pdbx_strand_id
1 'polypeptide(L)'
;MENLVDNTKKCKKLIFSNETLEYFDNEIDFKPDMNPSANHLNNFRKNSNFLRDEMLNELDHLKTLILNNPDLKLKALDEEERVIFFNFVNHYSRCPTCGATNHYSHLKKMYFNDENIELRDILINFMYSEIKKLQNLNINIGIPCCTCFKKYLEKNK
;
A
#
# COMPACT_ATOMS: atom_id res chain seq x y z
N MET A 1 -42.24 39.69 -24.47
CA MET A 1 -41.86 38.90 -25.64
C MET A 1 -40.41 39.24 -25.95
N GLU A 2 -39.51 38.65 -25.18
CA GLU A 2 -38.78 37.40 -25.47
C GLU A 2 -37.44 37.74 -26.15
N ASN A 3 -36.43 37.98 -25.31
CA ASN A 3 -35.03 37.91 -25.71
C ASN A 3 -34.62 36.43 -25.60
N LEU A 4 -34.49 35.76 -26.75
CA LEU A 4 -34.00 34.40 -26.85
C LEU A 4 -32.50 34.35 -26.53
N VAL A 5 -32.21 33.56 -25.49
CA VAL A 5 -30.88 33.21 -24.99
C VAL A 5 -30.29 32.14 -25.89
N ASP A 6 -29.28 32.46 -26.69
CA ASP A 6 -28.47 31.46 -27.40
C ASP A 6 -27.24 31.09 -26.55
N ASN A 7 -27.43 30.10 -25.68
CA ASN A 7 -26.39 29.52 -24.84
C ASN A 7 -25.70 28.35 -25.58
N THR A 8 -24.90 28.65 -26.60
CA THR A 8 -24.03 27.64 -27.21
C THR A 8 -22.73 27.50 -26.42
N LYS A 9 -22.77 26.73 -25.33
CA LYS A 9 -21.57 26.26 -24.61
C LYS A 9 -20.73 25.38 -25.57
N LYS A 10 -19.73 25.97 -26.22
CA LYS A 10 -18.64 25.21 -26.86
C LYS A 10 -17.90 24.40 -25.79
N CYS A 11 -18.13 23.09 -25.74
CA CYS A 11 -17.26 22.16 -25.03
C CYS A 11 -15.87 22.21 -25.69
N LYS A 12 -14.95 22.96 -25.08
CA LYS A 12 -13.53 22.93 -25.47
C LYS A 12 -12.98 21.56 -25.08
N LYS A 13 -12.72 20.72 -26.07
CA LYS A 13 -11.98 19.46 -25.89
C LYS A 13 -10.59 19.83 -25.37
N LEU A 14 -10.26 19.38 -24.16
CA LEU A 14 -8.90 19.51 -23.62
C LEU A 14 -8.00 18.56 -24.41
N ILE A 15 -7.17 19.11 -25.28
CA ILE A 15 -6.13 18.39 -25.99
C ILE A 15 -4.90 18.48 -25.10
N PHE A 16 -4.48 17.35 -24.53
CA PHE A 16 -3.21 17.26 -23.82
C PHE A 16 -2.12 17.06 -24.86
N SER A 17 -1.44 18.15 -25.21
CA SER A 17 -0.20 18.11 -26.00
C SER A 17 0.95 17.72 -25.06
N ASN A 18 1.64 16.62 -25.35
CA ASN A 18 2.92 16.26 -24.72
C ASN A 18 4.06 17.15 -25.26
N GLU A 19 3.88 18.47 -25.26
CA GLU A 19 4.93 19.40 -25.66
C GLU A 19 5.72 19.80 -24.41
N THR A 20 6.74 18.98 -24.14
CA THR A 20 7.71 19.19 -23.07
C THR A 20 9.07 19.53 -23.70
N LEU A 21 9.58 20.71 -23.34
CA LEU A 21 10.97 21.21 -23.39
C LEU A 21 11.55 21.69 -24.73
N GLU A 22 11.23 22.94 -25.10
CA GLU A 22 12.15 23.82 -25.83
C GLU A 22 13.13 24.46 -24.83
N TYR A 23 14.25 23.79 -24.54
CA TYR A 23 15.41 24.43 -23.92
C TYR A 23 16.69 23.82 -24.48
N PHE A 24 16.99 24.08 -25.76
CA PHE A 24 18.35 24.00 -26.29
C PHE A 24 18.57 25.01 -27.43
N ASP A 25 18.21 26.28 -27.22
CA ASP A 25 18.71 27.38 -28.04
C ASP A 25 20.07 27.88 -27.50
N ASN A 26 21.03 26.97 -27.40
CA ASN A 26 22.43 27.36 -27.48
C ASN A 26 22.90 26.90 -28.85
N GLU A 27 22.99 27.85 -29.78
CA GLU A 27 23.63 27.68 -31.08
C GLU A 27 25.05 27.13 -30.86
N ILE A 28 25.19 25.81 -30.95
CA ILE A 28 26.49 25.16 -31.09
C ILE A 28 26.64 24.92 -32.58
N ASP A 29 27.55 25.67 -33.22
CA ASP A 29 27.99 25.47 -34.60
C ASP A 29 28.48 24.03 -34.79
N PHE A 30 27.58 23.14 -35.22
CA PHE A 30 27.88 21.76 -35.52
C PHE A 30 28.49 21.65 -36.92
N LYS A 31 29.82 21.51 -36.99
CA LYS A 31 30.47 20.89 -38.16
C LYS A 31 30.17 19.39 -38.13
N PRO A 32 29.56 18.80 -39.16
CA PRO A 32 29.21 17.38 -39.13
C PRO A 32 30.43 16.55 -39.51
N ASP A 33 31.30 16.27 -38.54
CA ASP A 33 32.24 15.15 -38.70
C ASP A 33 31.48 13.84 -38.47
N MET A 34 31.38 13.07 -39.54
CA MET A 34 30.76 11.76 -39.57
C MET A 34 31.49 10.79 -38.64
N ASN A 35 30.84 10.46 -37.52
CA ASN A 35 30.55 9.10 -37.03
C ASN A 35 30.17 9.16 -35.54
N PRO A 36 28.89 9.33 -35.17
CA PRO A 36 28.47 9.12 -33.80
C PRO A 36 28.58 7.62 -33.49
N SER A 37 29.64 7.24 -32.76
CA SER A 37 29.80 5.88 -32.23
C SER A 37 28.49 5.42 -31.58
N ALA A 38 27.99 4.25 -32.00
CA ALA A 38 26.73 3.66 -31.54
C ALA A 38 26.60 3.60 -30.00
N ASN A 39 27.72 3.67 -29.28
CA ASN A 39 27.76 3.72 -27.82
C ASN A 39 27.19 5.01 -27.22
N HIS A 40 27.31 6.16 -27.89
CA HIS A 40 26.78 7.44 -27.37
C HIS A 40 25.25 7.52 -27.51
N LEU A 41 24.70 6.98 -28.60
CA LEU A 41 23.25 6.88 -28.81
C LEU A 41 22.61 5.91 -27.81
N ASN A 42 23.28 4.80 -27.48
CA ASN A 42 22.82 3.85 -26.47
C ASN A 42 22.79 4.44 -25.05
N ASN A 43 23.73 5.34 -24.70
CA ASN A 43 23.73 6.03 -23.42
C ASN A 43 22.63 7.10 -23.34
N PHE A 44 22.41 7.87 -24.41
CA PHE A 44 21.31 8.85 -24.48
C PHE A 44 19.93 8.18 -24.42
N ARG A 45 19.76 7.04 -25.11
CA ARG A 45 18.50 6.28 -25.14
C ARG A 45 18.20 5.57 -23.81
N LYS A 46 19.23 5.22 -23.03
CA LYS A 46 19.06 4.80 -21.62
C LYS A 46 18.62 5.95 -20.72
N ASN A 47 19.11 7.16 -20.97
CA ASN A 47 18.75 8.34 -20.18
C ASN A 47 17.36 8.91 -20.52
N SER A 48 16.88 8.77 -21.75
CA SER A 48 15.60 9.34 -22.19
C SER A 48 14.38 8.73 -21.48
N ASN A 49 14.52 7.50 -20.97
CA ASN A 49 13.45 6.81 -20.24
C ASN A 49 13.61 6.88 -18.73
N PHE A 50 14.69 7.48 -18.21
CA PHE A 50 14.98 7.51 -16.77
C PHE A 50 13.82 8.11 -15.97
N LEU A 51 13.32 9.28 -16.37
CA LEU A 51 12.20 9.94 -15.69
C LEU A 51 10.91 9.12 -15.80
N ARG A 52 10.65 8.50 -16.96
CA ARG A 52 9.49 7.63 -17.16
C ARG A 52 9.54 6.44 -16.22
N ASP A 53 10.69 5.78 -16.13
CA ASP A 53 10.88 4.59 -15.32
C ASP A 53 10.81 4.93 -13.82
N GLU A 54 11.37 6.07 -13.41
CA GLU A 54 11.24 6.61 -12.05
C GLU A 54 9.78 6.90 -11.69
N MET A 55 9.03 7.57 -12.58
CA MET A 55 7.60 7.82 -12.36
C MET A 55 6.80 6.52 -12.30
N LEU A 56 7.11 5.52 -13.13
CA LEU A 56 6.45 4.22 -13.08
C LEU A 56 6.74 3.50 -11.76
N ASN A 57 7.97 3.57 -11.26
CA ASN A 57 8.34 3.01 -9.96
C ASN A 57 7.58 3.71 -8.82
N GLU A 58 7.49 5.04 -8.83
CA GLU A 58 6.72 5.79 -7.83
C GLU A 58 5.22 5.47 -7.90
N LEU A 59 4.65 5.29 -9.10
CA LEU A 59 3.26 4.84 -9.25
C LEU A 59 3.03 3.44 -8.68
N ASP A 60 3.97 2.51 -8.89
CA ASP A 60 3.87 1.16 -8.33
C ASP A 60 4.04 1.16 -6.80
N HIS A 61 4.93 2.00 -6.28
CA HIS A 61 5.07 2.24 -4.85
C HIS A 61 3.77 2.81 -4.24
N LEU A 62 3.16 3.80 -4.87
CA LEU A 62 1.87 4.37 -4.44
C LEU A 62 0.75 3.32 -4.46
N LYS A 63 0.67 2.52 -5.53
CA LYS A 63 -0.29 1.42 -5.63
C LYS A 63 -0.12 0.44 -4.46
N THR A 64 1.12 0.10 -4.13
CA THR A 64 1.44 -0.80 -3.02
C THR A 64 1.01 -0.22 -1.67
N LEU A 65 1.25 1.06 -1.44
CA LEU A 65 0.82 1.75 -0.20
C LEU A 65 -0.71 1.81 -0.06
N ILE A 66 -1.43 2.02 -1.16
CA ILE A 66 -2.90 2.06 -1.17
C ILE A 66 -3.47 0.67 -0.88
N LEU A 67 -2.98 -0.36 -1.57
CA LEU A 67 -3.45 -1.74 -1.38
C LEU A 67 -3.18 -2.25 0.04
N ASN A 68 -2.05 -1.87 0.63
CA ASN A 68 -1.67 -2.27 1.98
C ASN A 68 -2.30 -1.40 3.09
N ASN A 69 -3.22 -0.49 2.75
CA ASN A 69 -3.89 0.34 3.74
C ASN A 69 -4.99 -0.45 4.48
N PRO A 70 -4.84 -0.71 5.79
CA PRO A 70 -5.79 -1.52 6.54
C PRO A 70 -7.15 -0.82 6.72
N ASP A 71 -7.24 0.50 6.60
CA ASP A 71 -8.49 1.24 6.67
C ASP A 71 -9.34 1.05 5.42
N LEU A 72 -8.72 0.98 4.25
CA LEU A 72 -9.41 0.68 3.00
C LEU A 72 -9.91 -0.76 2.98
N LYS A 73 -9.07 -1.72 3.42
CA LYS A 73 -9.47 -3.13 3.53
C LYS A 73 -10.67 -3.33 4.46
N LEU A 74 -10.70 -2.65 5.62
CA LEU A 74 -11.84 -2.73 6.55
C LEU A 74 -13.15 -2.21 5.93
N LYS A 75 -13.09 -1.14 5.13
CA LYS A 75 -14.28 -0.61 4.45
C LYS A 75 -14.77 -1.54 3.34
N ALA A 76 -13.86 -2.24 2.68
CA ALA A 76 -14.16 -3.18 1.61
C ALA A 76 -14.76 -4.52 2.09
N LEU A 77 -14.58 -4.87 3.38
CA LEU A 77 -15.17 -6.08 3.95
C LEU A 77 -16.70 -6.10 3.82
N ASP A 78 -17.23 -7.28 3.56
CA ASP A 78 -18.67 -7.53 3.67
C ASP A 78 -19.13 -7.55 5.13
N GLU A 79 -20.45 -7.69 5.35
CA GLU A 79 -21.00 -7.61 6.70
C GLU A 79 -20.61 -8.81 7.58
N GLU A 80 -20.45 -10.00 7.00
CA GLU A 80 -20.06 -11.22 7.72
C GLU A 80 -18.58 -11.14 8.14
N GLU A 81 -17.70 -10.74 7.23
CA GLU A 81 -16.28 -10.52 7.45
C GLU A 81 -16.03 -9.43 8.49
N ARG A 82 -16.83 -8.35 8.49
CA ARG A 82 -16.75 -7.31 9.52
C ARG A 82 -17.06 -7.87 10.90
N VAL A 83 -18.07 -8.72 11.04
CA VAL A 83 -18.40 -9.37 12.31
C VAL A 83 -17.24 -10.23 12.79
N ILE A 84 -16.62 -11.02 11.90
CA ILE A 84 -15.42 -11.83 12.22
C ILE A 84 -14.28 -10.92 12.70
N PHE A 85 -14.02 -9.81 12.00
CA PHE A 85 -12.99 -8.84 12.38
C PHE A 85 -13.24 -8.23 13.77
N PHE A 86 -14.48 -7.80 14.07
CA PHE A 86 -14.80 -7.24 15.38
C PHE A 86 -14.67 -8.28 16.49
N ASN A 87 -15.07 -9.51 16.24
CA ASN A 87 -14.87 -10.62 17.18
C ASN A 87 -13.37 -10.86 17.42
N PHE A 88 -12.56 -10.85 16.36
CA PHE A 88 -11.11 -11.00 16.44
C PHE A 88 -10.48 -9.91 17.33
N VAL A 89 -10.84 -8.65 17.10
CA VAL A 89 -10.35 -7.51 17.90
C VAL A 89 -10.74 -7.65 19.36
N ASN A 90 -11.99 -8.05 19.63
CA ASN A 90 -12.49 -8.22 20.99
C ASN A 90 -11.82 -9.39 21.72
N HIS A 91 -11.66 -10.53 21.04
CA HIS A 91 -11.05 -11.74 21.59
C HIS A 91 -9.58 -11.51 21.94
N TYR A 92 -8.82 -10.85 21.06
CA TYR A 92 -7.40 -10.56 21.27
C TYR A 92 -7.13 -9.18 21.88
N SER A 93 -8.13 -8.58 22.54
CA SER A 93 -8.03 -7.24 23.14
C SER A 93 -7.05 -7.17 24.31
N ARG A 94 -6.64 -8.28 24.91
CA ARG A 94 -5.67 -8.32 26.01
C ARG A 94 -4.44 -9.12 25.64
N CYS A 95 -3.28 -8.60 26.04
CA CYS A 95 -2.01 -9.24 25.81
C CYS A 95 -1.83 -10.46 26.75
N PRO A 96 -1.48 -11.65 26.23
CA PRO A 96 -1.25 -12.83 27.07
C PRO A 96 0.04 -12.74 27.89
N THR A 97 0.99 -11.87 27.51
CA THR A 97 2.29 -11.73 28.18
C THR A 97 2.26 -10.76 29.36
N CYS A 98 1.54 -9.63 29.23
CA CYS A 98 1.53 -8.58 30.25
C CYS A 98 0.13 -8.20 30.76
N GLY A 99 -0.94 -8.77 30.19
CA GLY A 99 -2.32 -8.51 30.59
C GLY A 99 -2.89 -7.14 30.19
N ALA A 100 -2.06 -6.26 29.63
CA ALA A 100 -2.46 -4.93 29.16
C ALA A 100 -3.36 -5.00 27.92
N THR A 101 -4.16 -3.96 27.70
CA THR A 101 -5.01 -3.84 26.52
C THR A 101 -4.17 -3.64 25.26
N ASN A 102 -4.45 -4.42 24.23
CA ASN A 102 -3.85 -4.29 22.92
C ASN A 102 -4.39 -3.06 22.19
N HIS A 103 -3.51 -2.37 21.47
CA HIS A 103 -3.92 -1.28 20.61
C HIS A 103 -4.74 -1.81 19.44
N TYR A 104 -5.89 -1.17 19.17
CA TYR A 104 -6.74 -1.50 18.03
C TYR A 104 -5.97 -1.49 16.70
N SER A 105 -5.13 -0.46 16.50
CA SER A 105 -4.30 -0.34 15.30
C SER A 105 -3.31 -1.50 15.11
N HIS A 106 -2.85 -2.12 16.20
CA HIS A 106 -1.98 -3.29 16.14
C HIS A 106 -2.75 -4.55 15.72
N LEU A 107 -3.89 -4.81 16.36
CA LEU A 107 -4.76 -5.94 16.01
C LEU A 107 -5.29 -5.83 14.58
N LYS A 108 -5.66 -4.62 14.17
CA LYS A 108 -6.08 -4.31 12.81
C LYS A 108 -4.98 -4.60 11.79
N LYS A 109 -3.75 -4.16 12.05
CA LYS A 109 -2.60 -4.48 11.19
C LYS A 109 -2.35 -5.98 11.12
N MET A 110 -2.42 -6.69 12.25
CA MET A 110 -2.25 -8.14 12.27
C MET A 110 -3.31 -8.87 11.43
N TYR A 111 -4.57 -8.43 11.49
CA TYR A 111 -5.65 -9.03 10.72
C TYR A 111 -5.54 -8.77 9.21
N PHE A 112 -5.12 -7.56 8.81
CA PHE A 112 -5.02 -7.18 7.41
C PHE A 112 -3.63 -7.36 6.79
N ASN A 113 -2.72 -8.04 7.50
CA ASN A 113 -1.39 -8.35 6.99
C ASN A 113 -1.45 -9.55 6.04
N ASP A 114 -1.23 -9.30 4.75
CA ASP A 114 -1.27 -10.34 3.72
C ASP A 114 -0.05 -11.27 3.78
N GLU A 115 1.06 -10.86 4.40
CA GLU A 115 2.26 -11.69 4.55
C GLU A 115 2.04 -12.86 5.52
N ASN A 116 1.05 -12.76 6.41
CA ASN A 116 0.81 -13.71 7.50
C ASN A 116 -0.63 -14.23 7.51
N ILE A 117 -1.21 -14.47 6.33
CA ILE A 117 -2.58 -15.00 6.18
C ILE A 117 -2.77 -16.29 6.97
N GLU A 118 -1.81 -17.22 6.90
CA GLU A 118 -1.89 -18.49 7.64
C GLU A 118 -2.00 -18.28 9.16
N LEU A 119 -1.23 -17.34 9.71
CA LEU A 119 -1.28 -17.01 11.13
C LEU A 119 -2.64 -16.43 11.51
N ARG A 120 -3.18 -15.53 10.67
CA ARG A 120 -4.51 -14.95 10.90
C ARG A 120 -5.58 -16.04 10.92
N ASP A 121 -5.57 -16.94 9.93
CA ASP A 121 -6.60 -17.98 9.81
C ASP A 121 -6.52 -18.96 10.98
N ILE A 122 -5.30 -19.29 11.44
CA ILE A 122 -5.07 -20.06 12.66
C ILE A 122 -5.66 -19.34 13.89
N LEU A 123 -5.44 -18.04 14.05
CA LEU A 123 -5.99 -17.25 15.15
C LEU A 123 -7.53 -17.18 15.09
N ILE A 124 -8.11 -16.99 13.91
CA ILE A 124 -9.57 -17.01 13.72
C ILE A 124 -10.12 -18.39 14.11
N ASN A 125 -9.49 -19.48 13.68
CA ASN A 125 -9.88 -20.83 14.07
C ASN A 125 -9.79 -21.04 15.59
N PHE A 126 -8.76 -20.49 16.25
CA PHE A 126 -8.61 -20.54 17.70
C PHE A 126 -9.71 -19.76 18.43
N MET A 127 -10.19 -18.66 17.87
CA MET A 127 -11.28 -17.87 18.44
C MET A 127 -12.59 -18.66 18.52
N TYR A 128 -12.88 -19.49 17.51
CA TYR A 128 -14.12 -20.27 17.42
C TYR A 128 -14.02 -21.69 17.98
N SER A 129 -12.81 -22.20 18.14
CA SER A 129 -12.62 -23.55 18.65
C SER A 129 -12.92 -23.61 20.15
N GLU A 130 -13.81 -24.51 20.59
CA GLU A 130 -14.04 -24.81 22.01
C GLU A 130 -12.84 -25.56 22.62
N ILE A 131 -11.68 -24.90 22.72
CA ILE A 131 -10.48 -25.56 23.23
C ILE A 131 -10.44 -25.53 24.75
N LYS A 132 -11.49 -26.09 25.36
CA LYS A 132 -11.52 -26.52 26.77
C LYS A 132 -10.33 -27.43 27.10
N LYS A 133 -9.76 -28.13 26.11
CA LYS A 133 -8.59 -29.00 26.28
C LYS A 133 -7.25 -28.27 26.45
N LEU A 134 -7.09 -27.04 25.93
CA LEU A 134 -5.85 -26.26 26.07
C LEU A 134 -5.81 -25.47 27.38
N GLN A 135 -6.98 -25.15 27.93
CA GLN A 135 -7.08 -24.61 29.29
C GLN A 135 -6.49 -25.59 30.32
N ASN A 136 -6.70 -26.90 30.13
CA ASN A 136 -6.09 -27.93 30.97
C ASN A 136 -4.56 -28.06 30.78
N LEU A 137 -4.00 -27.48 29.71
CA LEU A 137 -2.57 -27.51 29.40
C LEU A 137 -1.86 -26.19 29.74
N ASN A 138 -2.53 -25.22 30.38
CA ASN A 138 -1.98 -23.88 30.68
C ASN A 138 -1.44 -23.12 29.44
N ILE A 139 -1.90 -23.46 28.24
CA ILE A 139 -1.48 -22.78 27.01
C ILE A 139 -2.38 -21.57 26.79
N ASN A 140 -1.83 -20.37 26.98
CA ASN A 140 -2.55 -19.12 26.79
C ASN A 140 -2.28 -18.58 25.37
N ILE A 141 -3.17 -18.90 24.42
CA ILE A 141 -3.09 -18.44 23.03
C ILE A 141 -3.59 -17.00 22.95
N GLY A 142 -2.77 -16.09 22.42
CA GLY A 142 -3.16 -14.70 22.23
C GLY A 142 -2.14 -13.89 21.44
N ILE A 143 -2.47 -12.64 21.16
CA ILE A 143 -1.60 -11.72 20.41
C ILE A 143 -0.84 -10.83 21.41
N PRO A 144 0.52 -10.85 21.40
CA PRO A 144 1.32 -9.95 22.23
C PRO A 144 1.06 -8.49 21.91
N CYS A 145 1.14 -7.59 22.89
CA CYS A 145 1.06 -6.16 22.60
C CYS A 145 2.31 -5.68 21.87
N CYS A 146 2.21 -4.52 21.22
CA CYS A 146 3.31 -3.93 20.45
C CYS A 146 4.61 -3.82 21.26
N THR A 147 4.52 -3.56 22.56
CA THR A 147 5.70 -3.45 23.44
C THR A 147 6.31 -4.81 23.72
N CYS A 148 5.49 -5.84 24.01
CA CYS A 148 5.97 -7.20 24.21
C CYS A 148 6.57 -7.78 22.92
N PHE A 149 5.94 -7.51 21.78
CA PHE A 149 6.45 -7.92 20.47
C PHE A 149 7.81 -7.29 20.16
N LYS A 150 7.98 -5.98 20.39
CA LYS A 150 9.28 -5.29 20.22
C LYS A 150 10.37 -5.88 21.11
N LYS A 151 10.09 -6.07 22.40
CA LYS A 151 11.04 -6.69 23.35
C LYS A 151 11.47 -8.09 22.90
N TYR A 152 10.54 -8.87 22.35
CA TYR A 152 10.86 -10.20 21.84
C TYR A 152 11.80 -10.14 20.62
N LEU A 153 11.57 -9.20 19.70
CA LEU A 153 12.45 -9.01 18.54
C LEU A 153 13.84 -8.50 18.94
N GLU A 154 13.93 -7.59 19.91
CA GLU A 154 15.21 -7.07 20.41
C GLU A 154 16.03 -8.13 21.14
N LYS A 155 15.39 -9.06 21.84
CA LYS A 155 16.06 -10.16 22.55
C LYS A 155 16.62 -11.24 21.60
N ASN A 156 16.06 -11.36 20.41
CA ASN A 156 16.43 -12.38 19.41
C ASN A 156 17.27 -11.81 18.25
N LYS A 157 17.81 -10.60 18.40
CA LYS A 157 18.86 -10.04 17.54
C LYS A 157 20.21 -10.18 18.23
#